data_AF-A0A7Y6XDH5-F1
#
_entry.id   AF-A0A7Y6XDH5-F1
#
_cell.length_a   1.000
_cell.length_b   1.000
_cell.length_c   1.000
_cell.angle_alpha   90.00
_cell.angle_beta   90.00
_cell.angle_gamma   90.00
#
_symmetry.space_group_name_H-M   'P 1'
#
loop_
_entity.id
_entity.type
_entity.pdbx_description
1 polymer ?
#
loop_
_entity_poly.entity_id
_entity_poly.type
_entity_poly.pdbx_seq_one_letter_code
_entity_poly.pdbx_strand_id
1 'polypeptide(L)'
;MSRTAVGAGWWGWGVVLALLSGCGASQGVASRSTPEVVAPPEARNENLTTRSVTFVAAADTHVVATSPTMGFGSSETLVLGRSPDAEAYLKFLIQPFEGTMTAARLRLYVLEGTADGPTVYDPPGVRTWNEQTTWDTRPQWGGYWALVSAGPVASGTWMELDVSDLNVSQNSYLDIFMGGDSEDGVTLASSEHPDPTLRPQLVLTVESVKDHPPPRPEPIPVSGAPVAFAPSADTFVSADAPASSDGGVSESLRIGSTPEREAHLRFSVQGLTETVQRAVLRLRVTEDGTEGGPSVFSTQGAWSESSVTWNTRPSKLGDTLDRAPFLAASGFADYDVTDQVRGNGDVTFGLYANSSDEVSFHSREASSLEPQLLVWTGTPRTSPTDECLTRQEVLATTVLASQDTFVTPESPAPQHYREASLRVDASPRAESYLEFDVQLGTAPVRRVLLRLYALDASGNGPRLFKAEPFDEATTGWHNKPTIMGGVVGDLGALKQDQWVELDVTDVVTTSGRHAFALLEGAADGMRFASSEMEERGLLSVAPRLVVITDSEPFCSYQGTPPSGSTAWVTQSNDPAAELSTLTAPVPDGGFVVISRVEQPQSSPPSAERTDVVTL
;
A
#
# COMPACT_ATOMS: atom_id res chain seq x y z
N MET A 1 -55.61 53.99 34.07
CA MET A 1 -55.79 53.24 32.81
C MET A 1 -55.66 51.76 33.14
N SER A 2 -56.59 50.98 32.61
CA SER A 2 -57.06 49.62 32.96
C SER A 2 -55.97 48.56 33.14
N ARG A 3 -55.95 47.81 34.28
CA ARG A 3 -56.25 46.35 34.48
C ARG A 3 -55.37 45.40 33.63
N THR A 4 -54.74 44.32 34.09
CA THR A 4 -55.07 43.32 35.13
C THR A 4 -53.88 42.36 35.33
N ALA A 5 -53.77 41.73 36.50
CA ALA A 5 -52.86 40.64 36.84
C ALA A 5 -53.36 39.26 36.35
N VAL A 6 -52.45 38.30 36.13
CA VAL A 6 -52.62 36.85 36.40
C VAL A 6 -51.24 36.27 36.75
N GLY A 7 -51.17 35.43 37.79
CA GLY A 7 -49.96 34.74 38.24
C GLY A 7 -50.12 33.23 38.36
N ALA A 8 -49.17 32.63 39.11
CA ALA A 8 -49.04 31.24 39.60
C ALA A 8 -48.70 30.18 38.52
N GLY A 9 -47.78 29.23 38.71
CA GLY A 9 -46.92 28.71 39.81
C GLY A 9 -46.10 27.54 39.20
N TRP A 10 -45.30 26.68 39.85
CA TRP A 10 -44.55 26.56 41.12
C TRP A 10 -43.72 25.24 40.95
N TRP A 11 -42.52 25.15 41.56
CA TRP A 11 -41.67 23.95 41.92
C TRP A 11 -40.81 23.32 40.80
N GLY A 12 -39.49 23.11 40.90
CA GLY A 12 -38.58 22.60 41.95
C GLY A 12 -37.85 21.39 41.30
N TRP A 13 -36.52 21.29 41.21
CA TRP A 13 -35.58 20.74 42.19
C TRP A 13 -34.13 20.97 41.70
N GLY A 14 -33.20 21.22 42.63
CA GLY A 14 -31.82 21.59 42.35
C GLY A 14 -30.88 20.41 42.08
N VAL A 15 -29.71 20.73 41.52
CA VAL A 15 -28.52 19.87 41.50
C VAL A 15 -27.49 20.47 42.47
N VAL A 16 -27.05 19.63 43.40
CA VAL A 16 -25.97 19.89 44.35
C VAL A 16 -24.65 19.80 43.59
N LEU A 17 -23.92 20.92 43.50
CA LEU A 17 -22.53 20.94 43.04
C LEU A 17 -21.62 20.83 44.26
N ALA A 18 -21.07 19.64 44.50
CA ALA A 18 -20.04 19.44 45.52
C ALA A 18 -18.68 19.81 44.93
N LEU A 19 -18.07 20.88 45.45
CA LEU A 19 -16.67 21.23 45.22
C LEU A 19 -15.78 20.39 46.13
N LEU A 20 -14.83 19.67 45.54
CA LEU A 20 -13.62 19.22 46.24
C LEU A 20 -12.42 19.97 45.69
N SER A 21 -11.57 20.40 46.63
CA SER A 21 -10.53 21.41 46.53
C SER A 21 -9.11 20.81 46.50
N GLY A 22 -8.19 21.45 45.77
CA GLY A 22 -6.73 21.37 45.93
C GLY A 22 -6.02 20.43 44.92
N CYS A 23 -4.90 20.77 44.26
CA CYS A 23 -3.94 21.87 44.36
C CYS A 23 -3.32 22.10 42.96
N GLY A 24 -3.31 23.34 42.46
CA GLY A 24 -2.48 23.77 41.33
C GLY A 24 -1.45 24.77 41.82
N ALA A 25 -0.16 24.45 41.69
CA ALA A 25 0.93 25.37 42.02
C ALA A 25 1.02 26.50 40.99
N SER A 26 1.34 27.71 41.47
CA SER A 26 1.42 28.96 40.73
C SER A 26 2.49 28.94 39.62
N GLN A 27 2.11 29.32 38.39
CA GLN A 27 3.06 29.68 37.34
C GLN A 27 3.84 30.95 37.71
N GLY A 28 5.17 30.85 37.66
CA GLY A 28 6.08 31.98 37.79
C GLY A 28 6.15 32.82 36.52
N VAL A 29 6.33 34.12 36.73
CA VAL A 29 6.30 35.23 35.77
C VAL A 29 7.19 35.02 34.55
N ALA A 30 6.61 35.22 33.36
CA ALA A 30 7.31 35.28 32.08
C ALA A 30 8.36 36.40 32.05
N SER A 31 9.63 36.01 31.85
CA SER A 31 10.70 36.95 31.51
C SER A 31 10.86 37.00 30.00
N ARG A 32 10.77 38.21 29.42
CA ARG A 32 11.00 38.49 27.99
C ARG A 32 12.39 38.00 27.57
N SER A 33 12.46 37.01 26.70
CA SER A 33 13.65 36.71 25.90
C SER A 33 13.70 37.62 24.67
N THR A 34 14.89 38.15 24.43
CA THR A 34 15.29 38.91 23.23
C THR A 34 15.25 37.96 22.02
N PRO A 35 14.89 38.41 20.79
CA PRO A 35 14.89 37.51 19.65
C PRO A 35 16.32 37.08 19.35
N GLU A 36 16.58 35.79 19.52
CA GLU A 36 17.80 35.13 19.05
C GLU A 36 17.77 35.14 17.51
N VAL A 37 18.84 35.62 16.89
CA VAL A 37 19.02 35.53 15.45
C VAL A 37 19.20 34.05 15.12
N VAL A 38 18.12 33.41 14.66
CA VAL A 38 18.15 32.03 14.16
C VAL A 38 19.05 32.01 12.93
N ALA A 39 20.19 31.31 13.04
CA ALA A 39 21.02 30.98 11.88
C ALA A 39 20.16 30.16 10.89
N PRO A 40 20.37 30.30 9.56
CA PRO A 40 19.63 29.51 8.59
C PRO A 40 19.80 28.01 8.89
N PRO A 41 18.75 27.18 8.69
CA PRO A 41 18.81 25.77 9.03
C PRO A 41 19.94 25.11 8.23
N GLU A 42 20.95 24.59 8.93
CA GLU A 42 21.88 23.64 8.34
C GLU A 42 21.06 22.46 7.80
N ALA A 43 21.32 22.06 6.56
CA ALA A 43 20.73 20.87 5.96
C ALA A 43 21.04 19.66 6.84
N ARG A 44 20.06 19.23 7.65
CA ARG A 44 20.14 17.99 8.41
C ARG A 44 19.96 16.84 7.44
N ASN A 45 21.06 16.38 6.85
CA ASN A 45 21.12 15.08 6.21
C ASN A 45 21.05 14.00 7.30
N GLU A 46 19.85 13.68 7.77
CA GLU A 46 19.65 12.52 8.62
C GLU A 46 19.77 11.24 7.77
N ASN A 47 20.58 10.29 8.23
CA ASN A 47 20.81 9.04 7.51
C ASN A 47 19.53 8.21 7.43
N LEU A 48 19.12 7.87 6.22
CA LEU A 48 18.07 6.89 5.96
C LEU A 48 18.52 5.51 6.41
N THR A 49 17.61 4.76 7.01
CA THR A 49 17.77 3.34 7.30
C THR A 49 17.04 2.56 6.22
N THR A 50 17.80 1.75 5.49
CA THR A 50 17.25 0.81 4.51
C THR A 50 16.83 -0.47 5.23
N ARG A 51 15.65 -0.99 4.92
CA ARG A 51 15.17 -2.30 5.39
C ARG A 51 14.53 -3.07 4.25
N SER A 52 14.42 -4.39 4.42
CA SER A 52 13.76 -5.26 3.45
C SER A 52 12.42 -5.77 3.97
N VAL A 53 11.40 -5.75 3.12
CA VAL A 53 10.08 -6.34 3.36
C VAL A 53 9.89 -7.47 2.36
N THR A 54 9.53 -8.67 2.82
CA THR A 54 9.42 -9.84 1.94
C THR A 54 7.98 -10.33 1.89
N PHE A 55 7.47 -10.54 0.68
CA PHE A 55 6.18 -11.15 0.40
C PHE A 55 6.40 -12.50 -0.27
N VAL A 56 5.59 -13.50 0.08
CA VAL A 56 5.55 -14.79 -0.63
C VAL A 56 4.48 -14.74 -1.72
N ALA A 57 4.63 -15.56 -2.76
CA ALA A 57 3.58 -15.70 -3.77
C ALA A 57 2.27 -16.18 -3.10
N ALA A 58 1.19 -15.46 -3.37
CA ALA A 58 -0.16 -15.75 -2.91
C ALA A 58 -0.87 -16.75 -3.83
N ALA A 59 -0.48 -16.80 -5.10
CA ALA A 59 -0.86 -17.82 -6.08
C ALA A 59 0.22 -17.88 -7.15
N ASP A 60 0.39 -19.05 -7.76
CA ASP A 60 1.15 -19.19 -8.99
C ASP A 60 0.58 -20.28 -9.89
N THR A 61 0.96 -20.25 -11.16
CA THR A 61 0.64 -21.32 -12.09
C THR A 61 1.59 -21.23 -13.29
N HIS A 62 1.74 -22.35 -13.98
CA HIS A 62 2.35 -22.35 -15.31
C HIS A 62 1.39 -22.97 -16.32
N VAL A 63 1.60 -22.66 -17.59
CA VAL A 63 0.81 -23.16 -18.69
C VAL A 63 1.74 -23.70 -19.77
N VAL A 64 1.34 -24.81 -20.39
CA VAL A 64 2.19 -25.52 -21.36
C VAL A 64 1.41 -25.76 -22.64
N ALA A 65 1.97 -25.36 -23.78
CA ALA A 65 1.31 -25.44 -25.09
C ALA A 65 0.91 -26.86 -25.51
N THR A 66 1.68 -27.87 -25.10
CA THR A 66 1.39 -29.28 -25.39
C THR A 66 0.33 -29.89 -24.48
N SER A 67 -0.09 -29.18 -23.42
CA SER A 67 -1.12 -29.61 -22.46
C SER A 67 -2.19 -28.52 -22.32
N PRO A 68 -2.90 -28.16 -23.40
CA PRO A 68 -3.53 -26.85 -23.49
C PRO A 68 -4.73 -26.64 -22.56
N THR A 69 -5.34 -27.72 -22.08
CA THR A 69 -6.51 -27.71 -21.18
C THR A 69 -6.16 -28.09 -19.73
N MET A 70 -4.88 -28.27 -19.41
CA MET A 70 -4.43 -28.65 -18.06
C MET A 70 -3.97 -27.40 -17.31
N GLY A 71 -4.49 -27.21 -16.09
CA GLY A 71 -4.02 -26.18 -15.17
C GLY A 71 -2.98 -26.76 -14.22
N PHE A 72 -1.99 -25.95 -13.84
CA PHE A 72 -0.85 -26.40 -13.05
C PHE A 72 -0.67 -25.62 -11.73
N GLY A 73 -1.67 -24.87 -11.26
CA GLY A 73 -1.53 -24.09 -10.02
C GLY A 73 -1.44 -24.92 -8.73
N SER A 74 -1.58 -26.25 -8.79
CA SER A 74 -1.29 -27.15 -7.66
C SER A 74 0.06 -27.88 -7.79
N SER A 75 0.83 -27.58 -8.83
CA SER A 75 2.14 -28.18 -9.09
C SER A 75 3.17 -27.63 -8.09
N GLU A 76 4.08 -28.46 -7.58
CA GLU A 76 5.19 -28.04 -6.71
C GLU A 76 6.29 -27.25 -7.47
N THR A 77 6.16 -27.15 -8.80
CA THR A 77 7.12 -26.53 -9.69
C THR A 77 6.46 -25.65 -10.75
N LEU A 78 7.14 -24.57 -11.13
CA LEU A 78 6.83 -23.73 -12.29
C LEU A 78 7.80 -24.06 -13.44
N VAL A 79 7.27 -24.29 -14.63
CA VAL A 79 8.06 -24.62 -15.83
C VAL A 79 7.93 -23.51 -16.85
N LEU A 80 9.06 -23.07 -17.42
CA LEU A 80 9.11 -22.09 -18.50
C LEU A 80 10.02 -22.59 -19.62
N GLY A 81 9.67 -22.32 -20.87
CA GLY A 81 10.50 -22.73 -22.01
C GLY A 81 9.85 -22.42 -23.37
N ARG A 82 10.58 -22.74 -24.44
CA ARG A 82 10.13 -22.64 -25.84
C ARG A 82 9.93 -24.01 -26.52
N SER A 83 10.31 -25.10 -25.85
CA SER A 83 10.16 -26.47 -26.38
C SER A 83 9.84 -27.48 -25.26
N PRO A 84 8.57 -27.66 -24.89
CA PRO A 84 7.39 -26.95 -25.39
C PRO A 84 7.33 -25.49 -24.89
N ASP A 85 6.56 -24.65 -25.59
CA ASP A 85 6.26 -23.31 -25.07
C ASP A 85 5.56 -23.43 -23.71
N ALA A 86 6.17 -22.81 -22.70
CA ALA A 86 5.66 -22.75 -21.35
C ALA A 86 5.88 -21.37 -20.73
N GLU A 87 4.85 -20.88 -20.06
CA GLU A 87 4.77 -19.55 -19.44
C GLU A 87 4.35 -19.70 -17.98
N ALA A 88 4.79 -18.79 -17.10
CA ALA A 88 4.42 -18.80 -15.69
C ALA A 88 3.87 -17.45 -15.22
N TYR A 89 2.97 -17.52 -14.24
CA TYR A 89 2.29 -16.39 -13.64
C TYR A 89 2.44 -16.48 -12.12
N LEU A 90 2.78 -15.37 -11.48
CA LEU A 90 2.91 -15.24 -10.03
C LEU A 90 2.03 -14.09 -9.56
N LYS A 91 1.33 -14.26 -8.44
CA LYS A 91 0.51 -13.23 -7.80
C LYS A 91 1.07 -12.99 -6.40
N PHE A 92 1.41 -11.75 -6.07
CA PHE A 92 1.84 -11.36 -4.73
C PHE A 92 0.80 -10.44 -4.11
N LEU A 93 0.41 -10.69 -2.86
CA LEU A 93 -0.36 -9.70 -2.11
C LEU A 93 0.58 -8.74 -1.42
N ILE A 94 0.49 -7.47 -1.78
CA ILE A 94 1.29 -6.42 -1.16
C ILE A 94 0.54 -5.91 0.07
N GLN A 95 0.89 -6.44 1.24
CA GLN A 95 0.39 -5.93 2.52
C GLN A 95 0.99 -4.54 2.83
N PRO A 96 0.34 -3.71 3.68
CA PRO A 96 0.86 -2.40 4.03
C PRO A 96 2.27 -2.46 4.59
N PHE A 97 3.12 -1.52 4.16
CA PHE A 97 4.48 -1.36 4.64
C PHE A 97 4.81 0.12 4.83
N GLU A 98 5.57 0.43 5.88
CA GLU A 98 5.96 1.81 6.18
C GLU A 98 7.25 2.19 5.44
N GLY A 99 7.39 3.47 5.08
CA GLY A 99 8.53 3.98 4.32
C GLY A 99 8.36 3.90 2.80
N THR A 100 9.31 4.48 2.09
CA THR A 100 9.26 4.58 0.62
C THR A 100 9.95 3.38 0.01
N MET A 101 9.26 2.64 -0.87
CA MET A 101 9.90 1.60 -1.68
C MET A 101 10.94 2.24 -2.61
N THR A 102 12.18 1.78 -2.51
CA THR A 102 13.29 2.20 -3.38
C THR A 102 13.73 1.12 -4.35
N ALA A 103 13.41 -0.14 -4.07
CA ALA A 103 13.60 -1.24 -5.02
C ALA A 103 12.63 -2.39 -4.77
N ALA A 104 12.37 -3.19 -5.78
CA ALA A 104 11.65 -4.46 -5.70
C ALA A 104 12.46 -5.57 -6.38
N ARG A 105 12.71 -6.67 -5.67
CA ARG A 105 13.46 -7.83 -6.17
C ARG A 105 12.58 -9.07 -6.15
N LEU A 106 12.34 -9.68 -7.30
CA LEU A 106 11.74 -11.00 -7.39
C LEU A 106 12.84 -12.05 -7.20
N ARG A 107 12.68 -12.95 -6.22
CA ARG A 107 13.57 -14.08 -5.96
C ARG A 107 12.84 -15.39 -6.23
N LEU A 108 13.43 -16.22 -7.08
CA LEU A 108 12.88 -17.49 -7.51
C LEU A 108 13.96 -18.57 -7.39
N TYR A 109 13.64 -19.69 -6.74
CA TYR A 109 14.61 -20.76 -6.57
C TYR A 109 14.63 -21.66 -7.81
N VAL A 110 15.81 -21.81 -8.40
CA VAL A 110 16.03 -22.58 -9.63
C VAL A 110 16.29 -24.03 -9.28
N LEU A 111 15.34 -24.92 -9.62
CA LEU A 111 15.50 -26.36 -9.45
C LEU A 111 16.35 -26.93 -10.60
N GLU A 112 16.04 -26.52 -11.83
CA GLU A 112 16.79 -26.88 -13.04
C GLU A 112 17.06 -25.61 -13.86
N GLY A 113 18.33 -25.30 -14.08
CA GLY A 113 18.78 -24.08 -14.76
C GLY A 113 18.87 -24.21 -16.28
N THR A 114 19.14 -23.08 -16.94
CA THR A 114 19.21 -22.92 -18.40
C THR A 114 20.31 -21.93 -18.78
N ALA A 115 20.82 -22.05 -20.00
CA ALA A 115 21.74 -21.08 -20.56
C ALA A 115 21.08 -19.72 -20.86
N ASP A 116 19.77 -19.67 -21.09
CA ASP A 116 19.00 -18.45 -21.35
C ASP A 116 17.71 -18.47 -20.53
N GLY A 117 17.78 -17.87 -19.35
CA GLY A 117 16.70 -17.80 -18.36
C GLY A 117 15.52 -16.92 -18.81
N PRO A 118 14.42 -16.97 -18.05
CA PRO A 118 13.17 -16.38 -18.46
C PRO A 118 13.21 -14.84 -18.42
N THR A 119 12.32 -14.22 -19.17
CA THR A 119 12.08 -12.78 -19.13
C THR A 119 10.80 -12.49 -18.35
N VAL A 120 10.89 -11.55 -17.41
CA VAL A 120 9.75 -10.97 -16.70
C VAL A 120 9.18 -9.85 -17.55
N TYR A 121 7.86 -9.76 -17.60
CA TYR A 121 7.14 -8.67 -18.26
C TYR A 121 6.12 -8.08 -17.28
N ASP A 122 5.80 -6.80 -17.44
CA ASP A 122 4.62 -6.23 -16.79
C ASP A 122 3.46 -6.23 -17.79
N PRO A 123 2.34 -6.87 -17.45
CA PRO A 123 1.17 -6.89 -18.31
C PRO A 123 0.33 -5.61 -18.21
N PRO A 124 0.19 -4.82 -19.29
CA PRO A 124 -0.85 -3.81 -19.36
C PRO A 124 -2.22 -4.49 -19.57
N GLY A 125 -3.21 -4.21 -18.71
CA GLY A 125 -4.61 -4.59 -18.93
C GLY A 125 -5.24 -5.47 -17.85
N VAL A 126 -6.27 -6.23 -18.24
CA VAL A 126 -7.08 -7.05 -17.31
C VAL A 126 -6.26 -8.24 -16.81
N ARG A 127 -5.99 -8.23 -15.51
CA ARG A 127 -5.14 -9.19 -14.78
C ARG A 127 -5.89 -10.45 -14.33
N THR A 128 -6.88 -10.90 -15.08
CA THR A 128 -7.73 -12.01 -14.65
C THR A 128 -7.10 -13.35 -15.03
N TRP A 129 -6.33 -13.91 -14.10
CA TRP A 129 -5.88 -15.30 -14.12
C TRP A 129 -5.98 -15.88 -12.69
N ASN A 130 -6.14 -17.20 -12.61
CA ASN A 130 -6.15 -17.96 -11.36
C ASN A 130 -5.33 -19.27 -11.45
N GLU A 131 -5.23 -20.03 -10.37
CA GLU A 131 -4.49 -21.32 -10.34
C GLU A 131 -5.03 -22.37 -11.33
N GLN A 132 -6.26 -22.21 -11.81
CA GLN A 132 -6.89 -23.07 -12.82
C GLN A 132 -6.61 -22.62 -14.26
N THR A 133 -5.81 -21.57 -14.44
CA THR A 133 -5.44 -21.07 -15.76
C THR A 133 -4.74 -22.18 -16.55
N THR A 134 -5.18 -22.36 -17.78
CA THR A 134 -4.67 -23.35 -18.75
C THR A 134 -4.07 -22.60 -19.92
N TRP A 135 -3.35 -23.28 -20.83
CA TRP A 135 -2.88 -22.62 -22.04
C TRP A 135 -4.03 -21.95 -22.82
N ASP A 136 -5.17 -22.62 -22.96
CA ASP A 136 -6.30 -22.09 -23.75
C ASP A 136 -7.00 -20.92 -23.07
N THR A 137 -6.99 -20.88 -21.73
CA THR A 137 -7.63 -19.81 -20.93
C THR A 137 -6.66 -18.73 -20.48
N ARG A 138 -5.36 -18.88 -20.78
CA ARG A 138 -4.35 -17.94 -20.31
C ARG A 138 -4.61 -16.54 -20.86
N PRO A 139 -4.29 -15.51 -20.07
CA PRO A 139 -4.37 -14.16 -20.57
C PRO A 139 -3.51 -13.98 -21.83
N GLN A 140 -4.13 -13.51 -22.92
CA GLN A 140 -3.42 -13.13 -24.13
C GLN A 140 -3.18 -11.63 -24.09
N TRP A 141 -1.97 -11.21 -23.77
CA TRP A 141 -1.63 -9.80 -23.71
C TRP A 141 -0.96 -9.35 -25.01
N GLY A 142 -1.55 -8.34 -25.64
CA GLY A 142 -1.01 -7.74 -26.86
C GLY A 142 0.11 -6.79 -26.51
N GLY A 143 1.35 -7.13 -26.91
CA GLY A 143 2.52 -6.27 -26.75
C GLY A 143 3.05 -6.24 -25.32
N TYR A 144 3.91 -7.19 -24.98
CA TYR A 144 4.62 -7.18 -23.71
C TYR A 144 5.80 -6.21 -23.78
N TRP A 145 6.01 -5.46 -22.71
CA TRP A 145 7.28 -4.79 -22.48
C TRP A 145 8.10 -5.64 -21.52
N ALA A 146 9.24 -6.13 -22.00
CA ALA A 146 10.17 -6.89 -21.19
C ALA A 146 10.74 -5.97 -20.11
N LEU A 147 10.59 -6.37 -18.85
CA LEU A 147 11.16 -5.67 -17.70
C LEU A 147 12.63 -6.05 -17.54
N VAL A 148 12.86 -7.35 -17.36
CA VAL A 148 14.16 -7.90 -17.03
C VAL A 148 14.25 -9.32 -17.56
N SER A 149 15.33 -9.59 -18.29
CA SER A 149 15.70 -10.96 -18.69
C SER A 149 16.72 -11.51 -17.70
N ALA A 150 16.52 -12.74 -17.26
CA ALA A 150 17.39 -13.38 -16.27
C ALA A 150 18.80 -13.68 -16.80
N GLY A 151 18.95 -13.89 -18.11
CA GLY A 151 20.17 -14.47 -18.68
C GLY A 151 20.45 -15.88 -18.15
N PRO A 152 21.70 -16.39 -18.20
CA PRO A 152 22.02 -17.74 -17.76
C PRO A 152 21.75 -17.95 -16.26
N VAL A 153 21.04 -19.02 -15.92
CA VAL A 153 20.69 -19.36 -14.53
C VAL A 153 21.10 -20.80 -14.19
N ALA A 154 21.74 -21.00 -13.03
CA ALA A 154 22.26 -22.31 -12.62
C ALA A 154 21.29 -23.05 -11.68
N SER A 155 21.20 -24.37 -11.81
CA SER A 155 20.43 -25.22 -10.88
C SER A 155 20.91 -25.08 -9.44
N GLY A 156 19.98 -25.11 -8.49
CA GLY A 156 20.25 -25.02 -7.05
C GLY A 156 20.57 -23.60 -6.56
N THR A 157 20.30 -22.57 -7.35
CA THR A 157 20.60 -21.17 -7.02
C THR A 157 19.33 -20.31 -6.96
N TRP A 158 19.43 -19.16 -6.30
CA TRP A 158 18.40 -18.13 -6.36
C TRP A 158 18.61 -17.28 -7.61
N MET A 159 17.59 -17.22 -8.46
CA MET A 159 17.44 -16.22 -9.50
C MET A 159 16.85 -14.96 -8.87
N GLU A 160 17.54 -13.82 -9.00
CA GLU A 160 17.13 -12.55 -8.43
C GLU A 160 16.96 -11.51 -9.54
N LEU A 161 15.72 -11.07 -9.76
CA LEU A 161 15.33 -10.18 -10.84
C LEU A 161 14.90 -8.83 -10.26
N ASP A 162 15.43 -7.75 -10.82
CA ASP A 162 15.01 -6.40 -10.45
C ASP A 162 13.70 -6.07 -11.17
N VAL A 163 12.65 -5.86 -10.38
CA VAL A 163 11.30 -5.59 -10.86
C VAL A 163 10.78 -4.26 -10.27
N SER A 164 11.70 -3.35 -9.92
CA SER A 164 11.39 -2.06 -9.29
C SER A 164 10.47 -1.16 -10.13
N ASP A 165 10.43 -1.38 -11.45
CA ASP A 165 9.58 -0.63 -12.37
C ASP A 165 8.12 -1.12 -12.40
N LEU A 166 7.79 -2.23 -11.72
CA LEU A 166 6.40 -2.64 -11.54
C LEU A 166 5.66 -1.65 -10.63
N ASN A 167 4.38 -1.42 -10.93
CA ASN A 167 3.50 -0.65 -10.05
C ASN A 167 3.14 -1.45 -8.79
N VAL A 168 3.96 -1.32 -7.74
CA VAL A 168 3.73 -1.94 -6.43
C VAL A 168 2.86 -1.01 -5.57
N SER A 169 1.57 -1.31 -5.50
CA SER A 169 0.62 -0.60 -4.65
C SER A 169 0.32 -1.38 -3.37
N GLN A 170 0.32 -0.71 -2.23
CA GLN A 170 -0.07 -1.34 -0.95
C GLN A 170 -1.57 -1.71 -0.96
N ASN A 171 -1.92 -2.76 -0.22
CA ASN A 171 -3.27 -3.35 -0.19
C ASN A 171 -3.79 -3.79 -1.57
N SER A 172 -2.90 -4.18 -2.46
CA SER A 172 -3.26 -4.65 -3.80
C SER A 172 -2.48 -5.92 -4.17
N TYR A 173 -3.00 -6.63 -5.17
CA TYR A 173 -2.27 -7.73 -5.80
C TYR A 173 -1.32 -7.21 -6.86
N LEU A 174 -0.10 -7.74 -6.87
CA LEU A 174 0.87 -7.59 -7.93
C LEU A 174 0.94 -8.89 -8.73
N ASP A 175 0.54 -8.83 -9.99
CA ASP A 175 0.72 -9.94 -10.93
C ASP A 175 2.04 -9.78 -11.69
N ILE A 176 2.78 -10.87 -11.78
CA ILE A 176 4.03 -10.99 -12.53
C ILE A 176 3.87 -12.10 -13.55
N PHE A 177 4.32 -11.85 -14.76
CA PHE A 177 4.40 -12.85 -15.81
C PHE A 177 5.81 -13.07 -16.28
N MET A 178 6.06 -14.33 -16.61
CA MET A 178 7.35 -14.80 -17.06
C MET A 178 7.16 -15.67 -18.30
N GLY A 179 7.88 -15.30 -19.36
CA GLY A 179 7.99 -16.11 -20.57
C GLY A 179 9.34 -16.83 -20.59
N GLY A 180 9.34 -18.11 -20.98
CA GLY A 180 10.59 -18.82 -21.25
C GLY A 180 11.27 -18.28 -22.52
N ASP A 181 12.60 -18.20 -22.52
CA ASP A 181 13.37 -17.72 -23.68
C ASP A 181 14.23 -18.81 -24.33
N SER A 182 14.42 -19.95 -23.66
CA SER A 182 15.23 -21.07 -24.14
C SER A 182 14.41 -22.31 -24.50
N GLU A 183 14.93 -23.12 -25.42
CA GLU A 183 14.39 -24.43 -25.78
C GLU A 183 14.63 -25.50 -24.71
N ASP A 184 15.69 -25.39 -23.90
CA ASP A 184 15.97 -26.35 -22.81
C ASP A 184 15.09 -26.13 -21.56
N GLY A 185 14.52 -24.93 -21.42
CA GLY A 185 13.60 -24.55 -20.37
C GLY A 185 14.24 -24.39 -18.99
N VAL A 186 13.49 -23.80 -18.06
CA VAL A 186 13.87 -23.65 -16.65
C VAL A 186 12.75 -24.21 -15.77
N THR A 187 13.14 -24.86 -14.68
CA THR A 187 12.21 -25.34 -13.66
C THR A 187 12.48 -24.59 -12.36
N LEU A 188 11.46 -23.94 -11.82
CA LEU A 188 11.51 -23.14 -10.60
C LEU A 188 10.63 -23.78 -9.51
N ALA A 189 10.92 -23.50 -8.25
CA ALA A 189 10.01 -23.84 -7.15
C ALA A 189 8.74 -22.97 -7.21
N SER A 190 7.57 -23.56 -6.97
CA SER A 190 6.28 -22.87 -6.88
C SER A 190 5.90 -22.49 -5.45
N SER A 191 4.76 -21.84 -5.25
CA SER A 191 4.13 -21.59 -3.94
C SER A 191 3.71 -22.86 -3.21
N GLU A 192 3.55 -23.98 -3.91
CA GLU A 192 3.14 -25.30 -3.40
C GLU A 192 4.35 -26.14 -3.03
N HIS A 193 5.58 -25.67 -3.33
CA HIS A 193 6.80 -26.41 -3.05
C HIS A 193 6.86 -26.86 -1.57
N PRO A 194 7.23 -28.13 -1.30
CA PRO A 194 7.15 -28.71 0.05
C PRO A 194 8.12 -28.06 1.04
N ASP A 195 9.25 -27.54 0.57
CA ASP A 195 10.12 -26.68 1.36
C ASP A 195 9.67 -25.21 1.24
N PRO A 196 9.09 -24.60 2.29
CA PRO A 196 8.61 -23.23 2.24
C PRO A 196 9.73 -22.20 2.11
N THR A 197 10.98 -22.56 2.38
CA THR A 197 12.12 -21.64 2.25
C THR A 197 12.53 -21.38 0.81
N LEU A 198 12.11 -22.24 -0.12
CA LEU A 198 12.45 -22.17 -1.55
C LEU A 198 11.35 -21.50 -2.40
N ARG A 199 10.21 -21.18 -1.80
CA ARG A 199 9.05 -20.62 -2.51
C ARG A 199 9.36 -19.21 -3.07
N PRO A 200 8.66 -18.78 -4.15
CA PRO A 200 8.82 -17.46 -4.72
C PRO A 200 8.67 -16.32 -3.70
N GLN A 201 9.57 -15.33 -3.78
CA GLN A 201 9.60 -14.18 -2.89
C GLN A 201 9.67 -12.87 -3.67
N LEU A 202 8.89 -11.89 -3.28
CA LEU A 202 9.07 -10.50 -3.67
C LEU A 202 9.65 -9.74 -2.49
N VAL A 203 10.89 -9.26 -2.63
CA VAL A 203 11.63 -8.52 -1.62
C VAL A 203 11.66 -7.05 -1.99
N LEU A 204 10.92 -6.23 -1.24
CA LEU A 204 10.99 -4.78 -1.36
C LEU A 204 12.12 -4.24 -0.49
N THR A 205 12.88 -3.30 -1.03
CA THR A 205 13.78 -2.44 -0.28
C THR A 205 13.05 -1.15 0.00
N VAL A 206 12.91 -0.80 1.28
CA VAL A 206 12.21 0.40 1.71
C VAL A 206 13.14 1.26 2.56
N GLU A 207 13.07 2.57 2.37
CA GLU A 207 13.83 3.55 3.13
C GLU A 207 12.92 4.32 4.09
N SER A 208 13.40 4.47 5.33
CA SER A 208 12.76 5.27 6.37
C SER A 208 13.80 5.96 7.25
N VAL A 209 13.44 7.06 7.92
CA VAL A 209 14.32 7.69 8.92
C VAL A 209 14.48 6.81 10.17
N LYS A 210 15.59 6.95 10.90
CA LYS A 210 15.91 6.11 12.08
C LYS A 210 14.90 6.25 13.24
N ASP A 211 14.22 7.39 13.32
CA ASP A 211 13.15 7.66 14.31
C ASP A 211 11.74 7.38 13.76
N HIS A 212 11.65 6.77 12.57
CA HIS A 212 10.41 6.17 12.07
C HIS A 212 10.20 4.85 12.84
N PRO A 213 8.96 4.52 13.26
CA PRO A 213 8.73 3.48 14.24
C PRO A 213 9.30 2.13 13.84
N PRO A 214 9.59 1.26 14.83
CA PRO A 214 9.73 -0.16 14.54
C PRO A 214 8.52 -0.66 13.74
N PRO A 215 8.69 -1.69 12.89
CA PRO A 215 7.60 -2.28 12.11
C PRO A 215 6.37 -2.53 12.98
N ARG A 216 5.16 -2.64 12.36
CA ARG A 216 3.96 -3.20 13.03
C ARG A 216 4.46 -4.29 13.96
N PRO A 217 4.14 -4.26 15.28
CA PRO A 217 4.64 -5.26 16.20
C PRO A 217 4.44 -6.61 15.54
N GLU A 218 5.54 -7.31 15.25
CA GLU A 218 5.44 -8.67 14.72
C GLU A 218 4.46 -9.41 15.65
N PRO A 219 3.55 -10.25 15.10
CA PRO A 219 2.69 -11.10 15.90
C PRO A 219 3.51 -11.65 17.05
N ILE A 220 3.18 -11.23 18.27
CA ILE A 220 4.05 -11.47 19.42
C ILE A 220 4.28 -12.98 19.47
N PRO A 221 5.53 -13.45 19.48
CA PRO A 221 5.80 -14.86 19.65
C PRO A 221 5.27 -15.28 21.02
N VAL A 222 4.05 -15.79 21.05
CA VAL A 222 3.38 -16.27 22.26
C VAL A 222 3.88 -17.67 22.55
N SER A 223 4.77 -17.77 23.53
CA SER A 223 5.27 -19.04 24.06
C SER A 223 4.18 -19.70 24.91
N GLY A 224 3.30 -20.49 24.29
CA GLY A 224 2.28 -21.27 24.99
C GLY A 224 1.24 -21.88 24.05
N ALA A 225 0.58 -22.95 24.50
CA ALA A 225 -0.59 -23.48 23.79
C ALA A 225 -1.79 -22.52 23.98
N PRO A 226 -2.58 -22.25 22.93
CA PRO A 226 -3.80 -21.45 23.07
C PRO A 226 -4.86 -22.21 23.87
N VAL A 227 -5.75 -21.46 24.51
CA VAL A 227 -7.06 -21.97 24.92
C VAL A 227 -7.98 -21.93 23.70
N ALA A 228 -8.56 -23.07 23.32
CA ALA A 228 -9.48 -23.18 22.20
C ALA A 228 -10.93 -23.11 22.67
N PHE A 229 -11.74 -22.29 22.00
CA PHE A 229 -13.18 -22.19 22.20
C PHE A 229 -13.92 -22.65 20.95
N ALA A 230 -14.90 -23.55 21.13
CA ALA A 230 -15.83 -23.93 20.08
C ALA A 230 -16.93 -22.86 19.91
N PRO A 231 -17.53 -22.71 18.71
CA PRO A 231 -18.62 -21.78 18.49
C PRO A 231 -19.83 -22.17 19.35
N SER A 232 -20.44 -21.17 19.99
CA SER A 232 -21.74 -21.32 20.67
C SER A 232 -22.91 -21.14 19.73
N ALA A 233 -22.67 -20.56 18.55
CA ALA A 233 -23.60 -20.48 17.43
C ALA A 233 -22.83 -20.18 16.13
N ASP A 234 -23.27 -20.72 15.00
CA ASP A 234 -22.90 -20.25 13.67
C ASP A 234 -24.07 -20.36 12.68
N THR A 235 -23.99 -19.66 11.56
CA THR A 235 -25.00 -19.73 10.50
C THR A 235 -24.47 -19.05 9.24
N PHE A 236 -25.10 -19.32 8.10
CA PHE A 236 -25.01 -18.44 6.94
C PHE A 236 -26.40 -17.98 6.49
N VAL A 237 -26.45 -16.79 5.91
CA VAL A 237 -27.67 -16.19 5.37
C VAL A 237 -27.47 -15.85 3.90
N SER A 238 -28.53 -15.92 3.11
CA SER A 238 -28.47 -15.77 1.65
C SER A 238 -29.50 -14.76 1.16
N ALA A 239 -29.06 -13.76 0.39
CA ALA A 239 -29.94 -12.77 -0.23
C ALA A 239 -30.95 -13.41 -1.21
N ASP A 240 -30.55 -14.52 -1.83
CA ASP A 240 -31.41 -15.30 -2.75
C ASP A 240 -32.50 -16.10 -2.02
N ALA A 241 -32.38 -16.26 -0.71
CA ALA A 241 -33.37 -16.93 0.15
C ALA A 241 -33.62 -16.10 1.42
N PRO A 242 -34.18 -14.89 1.30
CA PRO A 242 -34.02 -13.86 2.33
C PRO A 242 -34.80 -14.13 3.64
N ALA A 243 -35.75 -15.07 3.61
CA ALA A 243 -36.53 -15.49 4.76
C ALA A 243 -36.14 -16.88 5.30
N SER A 244 -35.15 -17.56 4.70
CA SER A 244 -34.67 -18.86 5.20
C SER A 244 -33.70 -18.67 6.38
N SER A 245 -33.81 -19.56 7.36
CA SER A 245 -32.88 -19.73 8.47
C SER A 245 -32.19 -21.09 8.44
N ASP A 246 -32.23 -21.80 7.30
CA ASP A 246 -31.71 -23.17 7.17
C ASP A 246 -30.17 -23.22 7.29
N GLY A 247 -29.49 -22.08 7.16
CA GLY A 247 -28.05 -21.99 7.34
C GLY A 247 -27.59 -22.32 8.76
N GLY A 248 -28.45 -22.20 9.79
CA GLY A 248 -28.12 -22.58 11.17
C GLY A 248 -28.20 -24.08 11.46
N VAL A 249 -28.50 -24.92 10.46
CA VAL A 249 -28.44 -26.39 10.56
C VAL A 249 -27.61 -27.01 9.42
N SER A 250 -26.94 -26.18 8.63
CA SER A 250 -26.12 -26.62 7.51
C SER A 250 -24.75 -27.06 8.01
N GLU A 251 -24.15 -28.09 7.42
CA GLU A 251 -22.76 -28.51 7.71
C GLU A 251 -21.69 -27.56 7.10
N SER A 252 -22.12 -26.55 6.34
CA SER A 252 -21.24 -25.60 5.66
C SER A 252 -21.70 -24.15 5.83
N LEU A 253 -20.75 -23.26 6.16
CA LEU A 253 -20.92 -21.81 6.14
C LEU A 253 -20.51 -21.28 4.77
N ARG A 254 -21.45 -20.72 4.02
CA ARG A 254 -21.25 -20.29 2.62
C ARG A 254 -21.16 -18.78 2.51
N ILE A 255 -20.11 -18.27 1.85
CA ILE A 255 -19.86 -16.84 1.70
C ILE A 255 -19.51 -16.53 0.24
N GLY A 256 -20.25 -15.61 -0.38
CA GLY A 256 -20.05 -15.19 -1.77
C GLY A 256 -20.80 -13.90 -2.07
N SER A 257 -20.42 -13.18 -3.13
CA SER A 257 -21.15 -11.97 -3.57
C SER A 257 -22.17 -12.25 -4.69
N THR A 258 -22.17 -13.45 -5.28
CA THR A 258 -23.12 -13.85 -6.33
C THR A 258 -23.61 -15.30 -6.14
N PRO A 259 -24.79 -15.52 -5.55
CA PRO A 259 -25.60 -14.54 -4.83
C PRO A 259 -24.92 -14.09 -3.52
N GLU A 260 -25.34 -12.96 -2.99
CA GLU A 260 -24.79 -12.40 -1.76
C GLU A 260 -25.12 -13.31 -0.55
N ARG A 261 -24.08 -13.80 0.11
CA ARG A 261 -24.13 -14.69 1.27
C ARG A 261 -23.12 -14.24 2.32
N GLU A 262 -23.55 -14.25 3.56
CA GLU A 262 -22.76 -13.84 4.73
C GLU A 262 -22.82 -14.97 5.77
N ALA A 263 -21.73 -15.18 6.51
CA ALA A 263 -21.70 -16.10 7.64
C ALA A 263 -21.53 -15.35 8.96
N HIS A 264 -22.13 -15.85 10.03
CA HIS A 264 -22.02 -15.28 11.37
C HIS A 264 -21.64 -16.36 12.36
N LEU A 265 -20.69 -16.07 13.25
CA LEU A 265 -20.25 -16.98 14.31
C LEU A 265 -20.24 -16.27 15.65
N ARG A 266 -20.60 -16.98 16.72
CA ARG A 266 -20.51 -16.51 18.10
C ARG A 266 -19.73 -17.50 18.93
N PHE A 267 -18.87 -17.00 19.81
CA PHE A 267 -18.12 -17.78 20.78
C PHE A 267 -18.38 -17.25 22.18
N SER A 268 -18.53 -18.16 23.15
CA SER A 268 -18.60 -17.78 24.56
C SER A 268 -17.24 -18.00 25.22
N VAL A 269 -16.49 -16.92 25.40
CA VAL A 269 -15.15 -16.96 25.99
C VAL A 269 -15.30 -16.95 27.50
N GLN A 270 -14.84 -18.01 28.16
CA GLN A 270 -14.96 -18.18 29.61
C GLN A 270 -13.71 -18.83 30.20
N GLY A 271 -13.49 -18.64 31.50
CA GLY A 271 -12.40 -19.31 32.22
C GLY A 271 -11.00 -18.73 32.00
N LEU A 272 -10.88 -17.61 31.27
CA LEU A 272 -9.61 -16.89 31.18
C LEU A 272 -9.30 -16.22 32.52
N THR A 273 -8.09 -16.45 33.04
CA THR A 273 -7.60 -15.91 34.32
C THR A 273 -6.53 -14.84 34.15
N GLU A 274 -5.98 -14.72 32.94
CA GLU A 274 -4.99 -13.74 32.53
C GLU A 274 -5.51 -12.91 31.35
N THR A 275 -4.82 -11.83 31.01
CA THR A 275 -5.19 -10.96 29.89
C THR A 275 -4.93 -11.63 28.54
N VAL A 276 -5.84 -11.41 27.59
CA VAL A 276 -5.70 -11.88 26.20
C VAL A 276 -4.55 -11.14 25.53
N GLN A 277 -3.63 -11.89 24.93
CA GLN A 277 -2.47 -11.38 24.20
C GLN A 277 -2.65 -11.51 22.68
N ARG A 278 -3.34 -12.55 22.22
CA ARG A 278 -3.64 -12.84 20.82
C ARG A 278 -4.91 -13.68 20.73
N ALA A 279 -5.75 -13.43 19.74
CA ALA A 279 -6.85 -14.30 19.39
C ALA A 279 -6.91 -14.54 17.88
N VAL A 280 -7.07 -15.80 17.48
CA VAL A 280 -7.17 -16.22 16.08
C VAL A 280 -8.47 -16.97 15.88
N LEU A 281 -9.29 -16.52 14.93
CA LEU A 281 -10.44 -17.27 14.43
C LEU A 281 -9.94 -18.20 13.33
N ARG A 282 -9.96 -19.50 13.59
CA ARG A 282 -9.55 -20.55 12.66
C ARG A 282 -10.78 -21.23 12.06
N LEU A 283 -10.87 -21.22 10.73
CA LEU A 283 -11.93 -21.85 9.95
C LEU A 283 -11.34 -22.86 8.98
N ARG A 284 -12.05 -23.96 8.72
CA ARG A 284 -11.64 -24.98 7.75
C ARG A 284 -12.36 -24.76 6.42
N VAL A 285 -11.62 -24.50 5.35
CA VAL A 285 -12.17 -24.46 3.98
C VAL A 285 -12.58 -25.89 3.60
N THR A 286 -13.72 -26.04 2.91
CA THR A 286 -14.21 -27.35 2.44
C THR A 286 -13.38 -27.85 1.24
N GLU A 287 -13.99 -28.19 0.11
CA GLU A 287 -13.27 -28.74 -1.05
C GLU A 287 -12.75 -27.65 -1.99
N ASP A 288 -13.42 -26.49 -2.06
CA ASP A 288 -13.10 -25.43 -3.01
C ASP A 288 -12.43 -24.23 -2.31
N GLY A 289 -11.29 -23.80 -2.83
CA GLY A 289 -10.59 -22.59 -2.42
C GLY A 289 -11.16 -21.32 -3.05
N THR A 290 -10.58 -20.16 -2.75
CA THR A 290 -10.95 -18.89 -3.42
C THR A 290 -9.80 -17.87 -3.44
N GLU A 291 -9.76 -17.03 -4.48
CA GLU A 291 -8.79 -15.93 -4.67
C GLU A 291 -9.17 -14.61 -4.01
N GLY A 292 -10.36 -14.54 -3.41
CA GLY A 292 -10.84 -13.38 -2.69
C GLY A 292 -11.60 -13.80 -1.44
N GLY A 293 -10.87 -14.43 -0.52
CA GLY A 293 -11.41 -14.93 0.73
C GLY A 293 -12.12 -13.83 1.53
N PRO A 294 -13.07 -14.19 2.41
CA PRO A 294 -13.92 -13.22 3.05
C PRO A 294 -13.16 -12.36 4.06
N SER A 295 -13.68 -11.16 4.28
CA SER A 295 -13.27 -10.25 5.34
C SER A 295 -14.04 -10.55 6.63
N VAL A 296 -13.36 -10.58 7.77
CA VAL A 296 -13.96 -10.75 9.10
C VAL A 296 -14.20 -9.39 9.74
N PHE A 297 -15.38 -9.21 10.30
CA PHE A 297 -15.77 -8.02 11.08
C PHE A 297 -16.39 -8.42 12.41
N SER A 298 -16.38 -7.48 13.35
CA SER A 298 -17.29 -7.54 14.49
C SER A 298 -18.74 -7.34 14.01
N THR A 299 -19.69 -7.88 14.75
CA THR A 299 -21.12 -7.65 14.48
C THR A 299 -21.84 -7.23 15.75
N GLN A 300 -22.89 -6.43 15.58
CA GLN A 300 -23.77 -5.98 16.65
C GLN A 300 -25.20 -6.46 16.42
N GLY A 301 -25.94 -6.61 17.51
CA GLY A 301 -27.30 -7.11 17.53
C GLY A 301 -27.38 -8.54 18.08
N ALA A 302 -28.39 -8.80 18.91
CA ALA A 302 -28.63 -10.15 19.41
C ALA A 302 -29.23 -11.02 18.29
N TRP A 303 -28.74 -12.25 18.16
CA TRP A 303 -29.26 -13.21 17.19
C TRP A 303 -29.29 -14.62 17.76
N SER A 304 -30.16 -15.44 17.16
CA SER A 304 -30.31 -16.87 17.41
C SER A 304 -30.07 -17.61 16.11
N GLU A 305 -29.19 -18.61 16.16
CA GLU A 305 -28.83 -19.51 15.06
C GLU A 305 -30.05 -20.11 14.35
N SER A 306 -31.04 -20.54 15.12
CA SER A 306 -32.23 -21.21 14.57
C SER A 306 -33.26 -20.28 13.90
N SER A 307 -33.06 -18.96 13.92
CA SER A 307 -34.09 -18.00 13.45
C SER A 307 -33.53 -16.79 12.71
N VAL A 308 -32.22 -16.68 12.58
CA VAL A 308 -31.61 -15.60 11.81
C VAL A 308 -31.82 -15.86 10.33
N THR A 309 -32.18 -14.81 9.60
CA THR A 309 -32.43 -14.82 8.16
C THR A 309 -31.66 -13.67 7.54
N TRP A 310 -31.59 -13.59 6.20
CA TRP A 310 -31.02 -12.41 5.54
C TRP A 310 -31.64 -11.10 6.06
N ASN A 311 -32.96 -11.09 6.25
CA ASN A 311 -33.69 -9.90 6.69
C ASN A 311 -33.46 -9.54 8.17
N THR A 312 -33.00 -10.48 9.00
CA THR A 312 -32.86 -10.31 10.46
C THR A 312 -31.42 -10.47 10.95
N ARG A 313 -30.45 -10.52 10.03
CA ARG A 313 -29.05 -10.79 10.33
C ARG A 313 -28.38 -9.70 11.17
N PRO A 314 -27.39 -10.05 12.01
CA PRO A 314 -26.56 -9.08 12.71
C PRO A 314 -25.94 -8.06 11.76
N SER A 315 -25.86 -6.81 12.20
CA SER A 315 -25.22 -5.76 11.40
C SER A 315 -23.71 -5.72 11.66
N LYS A 316 -22.95 -5.54 10.59
CA LYS A 316 -21.51 -5.29 10.60
C LYS A 316 -21.16 -4.08 11.47
N LEU A 317 -20.08 -4.15 12.25
CA LEU A 317 -19.62 -3.09 13.14
C LEU A 317 -18.12 -2.82 12.93
N GLY A 318 -17.78 -1.54 12.75
CA GLY A 318 -16.39 -1.06 12.67
C GLY A 318 -15.65 -1.46 11.40
N ASP A 319 -14.33 -1.33 11.46
CA ASP A 319 -13.41 -1.69 10.38
C ASP A 319 -13.18 -3.20 10.31
N THR A 320 -12.52 -3.62 9.22
CA THR A 320 -12.16 -5.03 9.01
C THR A 320 -11.23 -5.48 10.12
N LEU A 321 -11.56 -6.58 10.82
CA LEU A 321 -10.67 -7.17 11.81
C LEU A 321 -9.49 -7.82 11.10
N ASP A 322 -9.79 -8.68 10.12
CA ASP A 322 -8.80 -9.29 9.25
C ASP A 322 -9.44 -9.76 7.95
N ARG A 323 -8.63 -10.08 6.95
CA ARG A 323 -9.06 -10.60 5.66
C ARG A 323 -8.15 -11.73 5.23
N ALA A 324 -8.75 -12.81 4.74
CA ALA A 324 -8.02 -13.84 4.03
C ALA A 324 -8.03 -13.47 2.54
N PRO A 325 -6.90 -13.09 1.95
CA PRO A 325 -6.84 -12.67 0.56
C PRO A 325 -7.06 -13.88 -0.37
N PHE A 326 -6.41 -14.99 -0.07
CA PHE A 326 -6.52 -16.28 -0.77
C PHE A 326 -6.78 -17.39 0.25
N LEU A 327 -7.52 -18.40 -0.16
CA LEU A 327 -7.83 -19.58 0.64
C LEU A 327 -7.64 -20.83 -0.20
N ALA A 328 -6.70 -21.68 0.21
CA ALA A 328 -6.50 -22.97 -0.42
C ALA A 328 -7.68 -23.91 -0.18
N ALA A 329 -8.04 -24.69 -1.21
CA ALA A 329 -8.94 -25.83 -1.12
C ALA A 329 -8.51 -26.75 0.03
N SER A 330 -9.46 -27.15 0.89
CA SER A 330 -9.14 -27.98 2.07
C SER A 330 -7.97 -27.43 2.89
N GLY A 331 -7.89 -26.10 3.02
CA GLY A 331 -6.95 -25.37 3.87
C GLY A 331 -7.57 -24.92 5.18
N PHE A 332 -6.74 -24.38 6.09
CA PHE A 332 -7.24 -23.58 7.21
C PHE A 332 -7.11 -22.09 6.87
N ALA A 333 -8.13 -21.33 7.22
CA ALA A 333 -8.14 -19.88 7.23
C ALA A 333 -7.97 -19.40 8.68
N ASP A 334 -6.88 -18.69 8.95
CA ASP A 334 -6.61 -18.10 10.26
C ASP A 334 -6.75 -16.59 10.17
N TYR A 335 -7.70 -16.03 10.91
CA TYR A 335 -7.97 -14.61 10.98
C TYR A 335 -7.53 -14.06 12.33
N ASP A 336 -6.72 -13.01 12.35
CA ASP A 336 -6.37 -12.28 13.56
C ASP A 336 -7.56 -11.45 14.05
N VAL A 337 -8.17 -11.89 15.15
CA VAL A 337 -9.35 -11.24 15.75
C VAL A 337 -9.04 -10.70 17.14
N THR A 338 -7.76 -10.51 17.45
CA THR A 338 -7.26 -10.11 18.77
C THR A 338 -8.00 -8.88 19.31
N ASP A 339 -8.27 -7.89 18.46
CA ASP A 339 -8.88 -6.61 18.84
C ASP A 339 -10.33 -6.73 19.36
N GLN A 340 -11.01 -7.83 19.00
CA GLN A 340 -12.39 -8.12 19.42
C GLN A 340 -12.46 -8.97 20.69
N VAL A 341 -11.42 -9.74 21.02
CA VAL A 341 -11.43 -10.69 22.15
C VAL A 341 -10.74 -10.08 23.37
N ARG A 342 -11.51 -9.34 24.18
CA ARG A 342 -10.96 -8.58 25.32
C ARG A 342 -10.89 -9.33 26.65
N GLY A 343 -11.35 -10.57 26.69
CA GLY A 343 -11.42 -11.39 27.90
C GLY A 343 -12.64 -12.29 27.88
N ASN A 344 -13.11 -12.66 29.08
CA ASN A 344 -14.34 -13.46 29.21
C ASN A 344 -15.56 -12.66 28.73
N GLY A 345 -16.43 -13.29 27.95
CA GLY A 345 -17.63 -12.70 27.36
C GLY A 345 -18.00 -13.35 26.04
N ASP A 346 -19.19 -13.03 25.52
CA ASP A 346 -19.59 -13.46 24.18
C ASP A 346 -18.98 -12.54 23.13
N VAL A 347 -18.35 -13.12 22.11
CA VAL A 347 -17.82 -12.41 20.94
C VAL A 347 -18.52 -12.93 19.69
N THR A 348 -18.86 -12.01 18.77
CA THR A 348 -19.56 -12.36 17.52
C THR A 348 -18.81 -11.79 16.32
N PHE A 349 -18.64 -12.62 15.30
CA PHE A 349 -17.96 -12.31 14.06
C PHE A 349 -18.91 -12.46 12.86
N GLY A 350 -18.72 -11.63 11.85
CA GLY A 350 -19.38 -11.74 10.55
C GLY A 350 -18.33 -11.87 9.44
N LEU A 351 -18.56 -12.78 8.50
CA LEU A 351 -17.75 -12.99 7.31
C LEU A 351 -18.49 -12.49 6.08
N TYR A 352 -17.83 -11.61 5.34
CA TYR A 352 -18.39 -10.90 4.19
C TYR A 352 -17.52 -11.17 2.97
N ALA A 353 -18.15 -11.56 1.87
CA ALA A 353 -17.45 -11.89 0.63
C ALA A 353 -16.70 -10.68 0.06
N ASN A 354 -15.51 -10.93 -0.49
CA ASN A 354 -14.78 -9.97 -1.33
C ASN A 354 -14.73 -10.41 -2.80
N SER A 355 -15.31 -11.57 -3.12
CA SER A 355 -15.28 -12.20 -4.45
C SER A 355 -16.66 -12.70 -4.86
N SER A 356 -16.88 -12.85 -6.17
CA SER A 356 -18.03 -13.56 -6.73
C SER A 356 -17.87 -15.08 -6.68
N ASP A 357 -16.64 -15.55 -6.51
CA ASP A 357 -16.32 -16.94 -6.25
C ASP A 357 -16.66 -17.28 -4.79
N GLU A 358 -17.59 -18.23 -4.60
CA GLU A 358 -18.07 -18.61 -3.28
C GLU A 358 -17.04 -19.49 -2.58
N VAL A 359 -16.78 -19.19 -1.31
CA VAL A 359 -16.06 -20.11 -0.42
C VAL A 359 -17.02 -20.71 0.60
N SER A 360 -16.78 -21.97 0.94
CA SER A 360 -17.49 -22.68 1.99
C SER A 360 -16.52 -23.12 3.09
N PHE A 361 -16.91 -22.91 4.34
CA PHE A 361 -16.21 -23.43 5.51
C PHE A 361 -17.04 -24.49 6.21
N HIS A 362 -16.41 -25.38 6.97
CA HIS A 362 -17.13 -26.27 7.89
C HIS A 362 -17.84 -25.44 8.98
N SER A 363 -19.11 -25.74 9.24
CA SER A 363 -19.85 -25.22 10.40
C SER A 363 -19.64 -26.10 11.63
N ARG A 364 -20.23 -25.71 12.76
CA ARG A 364 -20.31 -26.52 13.98
C ARG A 364 -21.15 -27.79 13.82
N GLU A 365 -22.06 -27.85 12.83
CA GLU A 365 -22.84 -29.06 12.53
C GLU A 365 -22.00 -30.10 11.78
N ALA A 366 -20.83 -29.72 11.26
CA ALA A 366 -19.92 -30.65 10.63
C ALA A 366 -19.39 -31.69 11.63
N SER A 367 -19.24 -32.93 11.17
CA SER A 367 -18.79 -34.06 12.01
C SER A 367 -17.34 -33.94 12.54
N SER A 368 -16.52 -33.07 11.93
CA SER A 368 -15.16 -32.73 12.36
C SER A 368 -14.72 -31.41 11.75
N LEU A 369 -13.68 -30.80 12.32
CA LEU A 369 -13.07 -29.55 11.82
C LEU A 369 -13.99 -28.32 11.91
N GLU A 370 -14.81 -28.28 12.96
CA GLU A 370 -15.63 -27.12 13.31
C GLU A 370 -14.77 -25.85 13.52
N PRO A 371 -15.38 -24.65 13.38
CA PRO A 371 -14.72 -23.38 13.70
C PRO A 371 -14.06 -23.37 15.08
N GLN A 372 -12.95 -22.65 15.23
CA GLN A 372 -12.27 -22.50 16.51
C GLN A 372 -11.85 -21.06 16.75
N LEU A 373 -12.03 -20.59 17.98
CA LEU A 373 -11.39 -19.37 18.46
C LEU A 373 -10.22 -19.74 19.37
N LEU A 374 -9.00 -19.51 18.91
CA LEU A 374 -7.76 -19.81 19.62
C LEU A 374 -7.27 -18.55 20.34
N VAL A 375 -7.16 -18.61 21.67
CA VAL A 375 -6.82 -17.45 22.51
C VAL A 375 -5.55 -17.73 23.31
N TRP A 376 -4.55 -16.88 23.16
CA TRP A 376 -3.34 -16.89 23.98
C TRP A 376 -3.48 -15.84 25.07
N THR A 377 -3.18 -16.21 26.31
CA THR A 377 -3.16 -15.30 27.45
C THR A 377 -1.76 -15.14 28.02
N GLY A 378 -1.56 -14.09 28.80
CA GLY A 378 -0.31 -13.84 29.53
C GLY A 378 -0.45 -12.65 30.47
N THR A 379 0.62 -12.34 31.20
CA THR A 379 0.65 -11.20 32.13
C THR A 379 0.31 -9.88 31.44
N PRO A 380 -0.46 -8.98 32.09
CA PRO A 380 -0.77 -7.65 31.55
C PRO A 380 0.52 -6.90 31.17
N ARG A 381 0.52 -6.21 30.03
CA ARG A 381 1.60 -5.29 29.66
C ARG A 381 1.44 -3.97 30.41
N THR A 382 2.56 -3.31 30.70
CA THR A 382 2.57 -1.94 31.18
C THR A 382 1.98 -1.02 30.12
N SER A 383 1.05 -0.15 30.52
CA SER A 383 0.49 0.88 29.64
C SER A 383 1.62 1.70 28.98
N PRO A 384 1.44 2.14 27.73
CA PRO A 384 2.36 3.08 27.12
C PRO A 384 2.34 4.38 27.94
N THR A 385 3.48 5.07 28.01
CA THR A 385 3.59 6.36 28.70
C THR A 385 2.86 7.45 27.90
N ASP A 386 2.25 8.43 28.58
CA ASP A 386 1.63 9.64 27.99
C ASP A 386 2.65 10.59 27.29
N GLU A 387 3.87 10.11 27.04
CA GLU A 387 4.95 10.90 26.46
C GLU A 387 4.75 11.01 24.94
N CYS A 388 4.63 12.24 24.43
CA CYS A 388 4.48 12.50 22.99
C CYS A 388 5.68 11.93 22.22
N LEU A 389 5.39 11.04 21.25
CA LEU A 389 6.37 10.60 20.27
C LEU A 389 6.36 11.60 19.11
N THR A 390 7.40 12.43 19.04
CA THR A 390 7.56 13.42 17.96
C THR A 390 7.84 12.69 16.64
N ARG A 391 7.06 12.99 15.60
CA ARG A 391 7.15 12.38 14.27
C ARG A 391 7.22 13.39 13.16
N GLN A 392 7.71 12.94 12.02
CA GLN A 392 7.76 13.70 10.79
C GLN A 392 7.48 12.75 9.61
N GLU A 393 6.67 13.19 8.66
CA GLU A 393 6.33 12.43 7.45
C GLU A 393 7.16 12.92 6.27
N VAL A 394 7.43 12.02 5.31
CA VAL A 394 8.08 12.34 4.05
C VAL A 394 7.03 12.31 2.95
N LEU A 395 6.83 13.44 2.29
CA LEU A 395 5.84 13.64 1.24
C LEU A 395 6.53 13.78 -0.11
N ALA A 396 6.03 13.09 -1.14
CA ALA A 396 6.52 13.22 -2.50
C ALA A 396 5.44 13.85 -3.38
N THR A 397 5.76 14.99 -3.99
CA THR A 397 4.89 15.70 -4.93
C THR A 397 5.50 15.65 -6.33
N THR A 398 4.70 15.26 -7.33
CA THR A 398 5.14 15.24 -8.72
C THR A 398 4.75 16.55 -9.42
N VAL A 399 5.68 17.17 -10.11
CA VAL A 399 5.50 18.35 -10.95
C VAL A 399 5.86 17.97 -12.39
N LEU A 400 4.87 17.97 -13.28
CA LEU A 400 5.11 17.71 -14.71
C LEU A 400 5.79 18.91 -15.37
N ALA A 401 6.51 18.66 -16.47
CA ALA A 401 7.04 19.74 -17.29
C ALA A 401 5.89 20.63 -17.76
N SER A 402 6.04 21.94 -17.57
CA SER A 402 5.09 22.94 -18.07
C SER A 402 5.36 23.27 -19.53
N GLN A 403 6.60 23.10 -19.98
CA GLN A 403 7.03 23.34 -21.35
C GLN A 403 8.24 22.45 -21.68
N ASP A 404 8.31 21.97 -22.91
CA ASP A 404 9.50 21.32 -23.42
C ASP A 404 9.64 21.46 -24.95
N THR A 405 10.88 21.46 -25.42
CA THR A 405 11.17 21.55 -26.86
C THR A 405 12.61 21.14 -27.13
N PHE A 406 12.93 20.91 -28.40
CA PHE A 406 14.31 20.82 -28.84
C PHE A 406 14.57 21.73 -30.03
N VAL A 407 15.82 22.14 -30.20
CA VAL A 407 16.24 23.04 -31.28
C VAL A 407 17.35 22.39 -32.09
N THR A 408 17.35 22.67 -33.39
CA THR A 408 18.37 22.18 -34.32
C THR A 408 18.84 23.31 -35.25
N PRO A 409 20.12 23.36 -35.64
CA PRO A 409 20.61 24.35 -36.60
C PRO A 409 20.08 24.10 -38.01
N GLU A 410 19.79 22.85 -38.38
CA GLU A 410 19.22 22.49 -39.68
C GLU A 410 17.77 22.94 -39.85
N SER A 411 17.02 23.09 -38.75
CA SER A 411 15.67 23.67 -38.75
C SER A 411 15.56 24.76 -37.69
N PRO A 412 16.04 25.98 -37.98
CA PRO A 412 16.23 27.01 -36.97
C PRO A 412 14.95 27.69 -36.45
N ALA A 413 13.79 27.40 -37.04
CA ALA A 413 12.49 27.93 -36.64
C ALA A 413 11.89 27.13 -35.46
N PRO A 414 11.09 27.76 -34.58
CA PRO A 414 10.38 27.06 -33.51
C PRO A 414 9.30 26.14 -34.10
N GLN A 415 9.59 24.85 -34.20
CA GLN A 415 8.68 23.88 -34.83
C GLN A 415 8.54 22.55 -34.07
N HIS A 416 9.36 22.33 -33.04
CA HIS A 416 9.51 21.01 -32.42
C HIS A 416 8.78 20.86 -31.07
N TYR A 417 8.17 21.93 -30.55
CA TYR A 417 7.37 21.94 -29.31
C TYR A 417 6.08 21.11 -29.37
N ARG A 418 5.85 20.36 -30.45
CA ARG A 418 4.73 19.42 -30.59
C ARG A 418 5.22 18.01 -30.91
N GLU A 419 6.52 17.75 -30.83
CA GLU A 419 7.05 16.41 -31.05
C GLU A 419 6.98 15.61 -29.77
N ALA A 420 6.51 14.36 -29.84
CA ALA A 420 6.43 13.46 -28.68
C ALA A 420 7.81 13.02 -28.12
N SER A 421 8.90 13.55 -28.66
CA SER A 421 10.26 13.20 -28.26
C SER A 421 11.17 14.41 -28.27
N LEU A 422 11.95 14.54 -27.21
CA LEU A 422 13.07 15.45 -27.10
C LEU A 422 14.32 14.80 -27.70
N ARG A 423 15.18 15.60 -28.33
CA ARG A 423 16.39 15.14 -29.02
C ARG A 423 17.64 15.81 -28.50
N VAL A 424 18.67 15.01 -28.25
CA VAL A 424 19.98 15.50 -27.82
C VAL A 424 21.03 14.79 -28.65
N ASP A 425 21.78 15.54 -29.46
CA ASP A 425 22.74 14.98 -30.42
C ASP A 425 23.79 16.04 -30.77
N ALA A 426 25.00 15.61 -31.12
CA ALA A 426 26.06 16.47 -31.63
C ALA A 426 26.10 16.52 -33.18
N SER A 427 25.58 15.51 -33.88
CA SER A 427 25.59 15.43 -35.34
C SER A 427 24.49 14.52 -35.92
N PRO A 428 23.39 15.09 -36.45
CA PRO A 428 23.10 16.51 -36.51
C PRO A 428 22.84 17.08 -35.11
N ARG A 429 23.16 18.36 -34.89
CA ARG A 429 23.14 18.91 -33.52
C ARG A 429 21.71 19.15 -33.05
N ALA A 430 21.34 18.54 -31.94
CA ALA A 430 20.06 18.77 -31.27
C ALA A 430 20.28 19.09 -29.80
N GLU A 431 19.57 20.09 -29.29
CA GLU A 431 19.60 20.48 -27.87
C GLU A 431 18.18 20.54 -27.35
N SER A 432 17.93 19.90 -26.21
CA SER A 432 16.59 19.86 -25.59
C SER A 432 16.50 20.78 -24.38
N TYR A 433 15.33 21.35 -24.17
CA TYR A 433 15.01 22.27 -23.09
C TYR A 433 13.72 21.85 -22.40
N LEU A 434 13.69 21.97 -21.08
CA LEU A 434 12.60 21.57 -20.20
C LEU A 434 12.33 22.69 -19.20
N GLU A 435 11.08 23.02 -18.91
CA GLU A 435 10.70 23.97 -17.87
C GLU A 435 9.65 23.37 -16.93
N PHE A 436 9.78 23.67 -15.64
CA PHE A 436 8.86 23.28 -14.59
C PHE A 436 8.43 24.50 -13.77
N ASP A 437 7.13 24.64 -13.50
CA ASP A 437 6.62 25.59 -12.50
C ASP A 437 6.49 24.90 -11.14
N VAL A 438 7.46 25.16 -10.26
CA VAL A 438 7.59 24.48 -8.97
C VAL A 438 7.01 25.36 -7.88
N GLN A 439 6.11 24.82 -7.07
CA GLN A 439 5.57 25.48 -5.88
C GLN A 439 6.08 24.77 -4.64
N LEU A 440 7.08 25.36 -3.98
CA LEU A 440 7.61 24.89 -2.70
C LEU A 440 6.80 25.51 -1.56
N GLY A 441 6.35 24.67 -0.62
CA GLY A 441 5.67 25.10 0.60
C GLY A 441 6.65 25.63 1.66
N THR A 442 6.16 25.82 2.88
CA THR A 442 7.01 26.13 4.05
C THR A 442 7.72 24.88 4.61
N ALA A 443 7.26 23.70 4.20
CA ALA A 443 7.85 22.41 4.55
C ALA A 443 9.32 22.32 4.06
N PRO A 444 10.25 21.79 4.88
CA PRO A 444 11.63 21.59 4.47
C PRO A 444 11.72 20.69 3.23
N VAL A 445 12.35 21.19 2.15
CA VAL A 445 12.63 20.39 0.95
C VAL A 445 13.82 19.49 1.24
N ARG A 446 13.59 18.18 1.17
CA ARG A 446 14.63 17.16 1.36
C ARG A 446 15.38 16.90 0.07
N ARG A 447 14.66 16.69 -1.03
CA ARG A 447 15.21 16.41 -2.35
C ARG A 447 14.30 16.89 -3.47
N VAL A 448 14.90 17.20 -4.62
CA VAL A 448 14.18 17.41 -5.87
C VAL A 448 14.87 16.56 -6.95
N LEU A 449 14.15 15.60 -7.51
CA LEU A 449 14.67 14.68 -8.54
C LEU A 449 14.04 14.99 -9.89
N LEU A 450 14.86 15.23 -10.92
CA LEU A 450 14.41 15.28 -12.31
C LEU A 450 14.39 13.87 -12.90
N ARG A 451 13.22 13.42 -13.32
CA ARG A 451 13.01 12.14 -14.01
C ARG A 451 12.77 12.36 -15.49
N LEU A 452 13.53 11.64 -16.31
CA LEU A 452 13.45 11.64 -17.77
C LEU A 452 13.38 10.21 -18.29
N TYR A 453 12.58 9.96 -19.32
CA TYR A 453 12.46 8.62 -19.91
C TYR A 453 13.24 8.54 -21.21
N ALA A 454 14.29 7.73 -21.24
CA ALA A 454 15.13 7.51 -22.42
C ALA A 454 14.43 6.57 -23.41
N LEU A 455 14.22 7.04 -24.64
CA LEU A 455 13.58 6.27 -25.72
C LEU A 455 14.58 5.48 -26.56
N ASP A 456 15.87 5.79 -26.46
CA ASP A 456 16.96 5.11 -27.15
C ASP A 456 18.09 4.82 -26.15
N ALA A 457 19.01 3.92 -26.51
CA ALA A 457 20.23 3.67 -25.74
C ALA A 457 21.36 4.60 -26.23
N SER A 458 22.26 5.01 -25.32
CA SER A 458 23.51 5.69 -25.66
C SER A 458 24.65 5.24 -24.75
N GLY A 459 25.85 5.10 -25.31
CA GLY A 459 27.07 4.81 -24.54
C GLY A 459 27.55 6.01 -23.71
N ASN A 460 27.12 7.22 -24.07
CA ASN A 460 27.40 8.46 -23.35
C ASN A 460 26.18 9.38 -23.46
N GLY A 461 25.34 9.38 -22.44
CA GLY A 461 24.16 10.22 -22.36
C GLY A 461 24.50 11.69 -22.13
N PRO A 462 23.49 12.57 -22.22
CA PRO A 462 23.72 14.00 -22.20
C PRO A 462 24.01 14.55 -20.81
N ARG A 463 24.48 15.79 -20.78
CA ARG A 463 24.69 16.55 -19.56
C ARG A 463 23.54 17.51 -19.33
N LEU A 464 23.11 17.60 -18.08
CA LEU A 464 22.10 18.54 -17.63
C LEU A 464 22.73 19.86 -17.22
N PHE A 465 22.14 20.96 -17.67
CA PHE A 465 22.49 22.31 -17.28
C PHE A 465 21.25 23.06 -16.83
N LYS A 466 21.41 24.09 -15.99
CA LYS A 466 20.35 25.07 -15.75
C LYS A 466 20.23 26.00 -16.95
N ALA A 467 19.02 26.40 -17.30
CA ALA A 467 18.73 27.33 -18.39
C ALA A 467 17.82 28.48 -17.93
N GLU A 468 17.79 29.55 -18.70
CA GLU A 468 16.79 30.60 -18.52
C GLU A 468 15.38 30.08 -18.87
N PRO A 469 14.33 30.47 -18.13
CA PRO A 469 12.94 30.17 -18.48
C PRO A 469 12.57 30.66 -19.89
N PHE A 470 11.69 29.94 -20.57
CA PHE A 470 11.41 30.15 -21.99
C PHE A 470 9.94 30.01 -22.37
N ASP A 471 9.65 30.21 -23.66
CA ASP A 471 8.37 29.91 -24.31
C ASP A 471 8.65 28.94 -25.46
N GLU A 472 8.23 27.69 -25.32
CA GLU A 472 8.48 26.60 -26.28
C GLU A 472 7.98 26.93 -27.69
N ALA A 473 6.87 27.68 -27.81
CA ALA A 473 6.25 28.01 -29.08
C ALA A 473 7.06 29.06 -29.88
N THR A 474 7.95 29.78 -29.21
CA THR A 474 8.82 30.78 -29.83
C THR A 474 10.29 30.37 -29.86
N THR A 475 10.66 29.31 -29.15
CA THR A 475 12.05 28.87 -28.98
C THR A 475 12.57 28.12 -30.22
N GLY A 476 13.51 28.75 -30.92
CA GLY A 476 14.24 28.18 -32.06
C GLY A 476 15.76 28.33 -31.91
N TRP A 477 16.52 27.93 -32.92
CA TRP A 477 17.99 27.84 -32.81
C TRP A 477 18.67 29.17 -32.46
N HIS A 478 18.18 30.29 -33.00
CA HIS A 478 18.79 31.61 -32.85
C HIS A 478 18.40 32.33 -31.56
N ASN A 479 17.34 31.88 -30.88
CA ASN A 479 16.78 32.49 -29.67
C ASN A 479 16.56 31.44 -28.58
N LYS A 480 17.34 30.35 -28.61
CA LYS A 480 17.30 29.30 -27.60
C LYS A 480 17.75 29.81 -26.22
N PRO A 481 17.28 29.19 -25.13
CA PRO A 481 17.58 29.64 -23.77
C PRO A 481 19.08 29.67 -23.46
N THR A 482 19.50 30.68 -22.68
CA THR A 482 20.89 30.80 -22.20
C THR A 482 21.16 29.80 -21.09
N ILE A 483 22.31 29.14 -21.14
CA ILE A 483 22.77 28.24 -20.07
C ILE A 483 23.29 29.03 -18.87
N MET A 484 22.80 28.68 -17.68
CA MET A 484 23.12 29.32 -16.42
C MET A 484 24.06 28.45 -15.57
N GLY A 485 25.35 28.76 -15.58
CA GLY A 485 26.33 28.07 -14.72
C GLY A 485 26.93 26.80 -15.34
N GLY A 486 27.36 25.89 -14.47
CA GLY A 486 28.05 24.65 -14.84
C GLY A 486 27.12 23.46 -15.07
N VAL A 487 27.73 22.30 -15.28
CA VAL A 487 27.02 21.02 -15.38
C VAL A 487 26.34 20.73 -14.03
N VAL A 488 25.03 20.48 -14.08
CA VAL A 488 24.21 20.07 -12.92
C VAL A 488 24.32 18.56 -12.70
N GLY A 489 24.30 17.79 -13.78
CA GLY A 489 24.41 16.34 -13.73
C GLY A 489 24.90 15.76 -15.07
N ASP A 490 25.48 14.56 -15.01
CA ASP A 490 25.93 13.80 -16.18
C ASP A 490 25.19 12.46 -16.16
N LEU A 491 24.45 12.15 -17.23
CA LEU A 491 23.59 10.97 -17.28
C LEU A 491 24.38 9.67 -17.55
N GLY A 492 25.63 9.76 -18.03
CA GLY A 492 26.43 8.58 -18.35
C GLY A 492 25.76 7.65 -19.37
N ALA A 493 26.18 6.39 -19.46
CA ALA A 493 25.59 5.43 -20.39
C ALA A 493 24.15 5.09 -19.99
N LEU A 494 23.23 5.12 -20.96
CA LEU A 494 21.81 4.89 -20.77
C LEU A 494 21.31 3.77 -21.68
N LYS A 495 20.35 2.98 -21.19
CA LYS A 495 19.66 1.97 -21.99
C LYS A 495 18.39 2.56 -22.59
N GLN A 496 17.92 1.91 -23.66
CA GLN A 496 16.61 2.18 -24.24
C GLN A 496 15.52 1.81 -23.22
N ASP A 497 14.43 2.58 -23.23
CA ASP A 497 13.22 2.38 -22.43
C ASP A 497 13.45 2.48 -20.91
N GLN A 498 14.37 3.36 -20.51
CA GLN A 498 14.83 3.50 -19.12
C GLN A 498 14.44 4.86 -18.52
N TRP A 499 13.90 4.85 -17.29
CA TRP A 499 13.84 6.06 -16.46
C TRP A 499 15.22 6.45 -15.93
N VAL A 500 15.55 7.73 -16.02
CA VAL A 500 16.77 8.28 -15.46
C VAL A 500 16.44 9.38 -14.47
N GLU A 501 17.17 9.40 -13.36
CA GLU A 501 17.00 10.37 -12.28
C GLU A 501 18.26 11.24 -12.13
N LEU A 502 18.05 12.54 -12.01
CA LEU A 502 19.08 13.51 -11.67
C LEU A 502 18.68 14.28 -10.41
N ASP A 503 19.55 14.31 -9.42
CA ASP A 503 19.35 15.13 -8.22
C ASP A 503 19.58 16.61 -8.57
N VAL A 504 18.50 17.40 -8.52
CA VAL A 504 18.50 18.84 -8.81
C VAL A 504 18.15 19.67 -7.58
N THR A 505 18.31 19.09 -6.38
CA THR A 505 17.94 19.73 -5.09
C THR A 505 18.61 21.08 -4.91
N ASP A 506 19.91 21.19 -5.23
CA ASP A 506 20.67 22.44 -5.09
C ASP A 506 20.33 23.49 -6.17
N VAL A 507 19.55 23.10 -7.19
CA VAL A 507 19.18 23.96 -8.31
C VAL A 507 17.75 24.50 -8.17
N VAL A 508 16.86 23.71 -7.58
CA VAL A 508 15.43 24.01 -7.37
C VAL A 508 15.20 24.33 -5.89
N THR A 509 15.65 25.52 -5.47
CA THR A 509 15.64 25.93 -4.05
C THR A 509 14.51 26.89 -3.68
N THR A 510 13.75 27.38 -4.66
CA THR A 510 12.67 28.37 -4.46
C THR A 510 11.48 28.05 -5.35
N SER A 511 10.28 28.46 -4.95
CA SER A 511 9.12 28.42 -5.84
C SER A 511 9.33 29.30 -7.08
N GLY A 512 8.76 28.90 -8.21
CA GLY A 512 8.84 29.58 -9.50
C GLY A 512 9.28 28.66 -10.63
N ARG A 513 9.60 29.28 -11.77
CA ARG A 513 9.96 28.58 -13.00
C ARG A 513 11.43 28.15 -12.97
N HIS A 514 11.67 26.87 -13.19
CA HIS A 514 13.00 26.27 -13.31
C HIS A 514 13.14 25.61 -14.65
N ALA A 515 14.08 26.11 -15.46
CA ALA A 515 14.37 25.55 -16.77
C ALA A 515 15.73 24.83 -16.78
N PHE A 516 15.80 23.79 -17.60
CA PHE A 516 16.96 22.95 -17.78
C PHE A 516 17.24 22.76 -19.28
N ALA A 517 18.50 22.50 -19.59
CA ALA A 517 18.93 22.10 -20.93
C ALA A 517 19.67 20.77 -20.86
N LEU A 518 19.37 19.89 -21.80
CA LEU A 518 20.12 18.68 -22.07
C LEU A 518 20.99 18.91 -23.29
N LEU A 519 22.30 18.88 -23.06
CA LEU A 519 23.30 19.12 -24.10
C LEU A 519 24.19 17.89 -24.23
N GLU A 520 24.45 17.53 -25.47
CA GLU A 520 25.26 16.35 -25.79
C GLU A 520 26.75 16.59 -25.48
N GLY A 521 27.40 15.57 -24.90
CA GLY A 521 28.84 15.57 -24.63
C GLY A 521 29.66 14.79 -25.67
N ALA A 522 29.06 13.83 -26.38
CA ALA A 522 29.68 12.92 -27.34
C ALA A 522 28.91 12.86 -28.68
N ALA A 523 29.17 11.89 -29.56
CA ALA A 523 28.61 11.85 -30.93
C ALA A 523 27.41 10.89 -31.10
N ASP A 524 26.92 10.32 -30.01
CA ASP A 524 25.91 9.26 -30.04
C ASP A 524 24.56 9.83 -29.57
N GLY A 525 23.82 10.45 -30.50
CA GLY A 525 22.54 11.10 -30.21
C GLY A 525 21.50 10.17 -29.55
N MET A 526 20.62 10.78 -28.74
CA MET A 526 19.59 10.09 -27.96
C MET A 526 18.27 10.86 -27.96
N ARG A 527 17.17 10.12 -27.77
CA ARG A 527 15.83 10.68 -27.55
C ARG A 527 15.33 10.45 -26.13
N PHE A 528 14.59 11.44 -25.62
CA PHE A 528 13.78 11.32 -24.40
C PHE A 528 12.31 11.55 -24.74
N ALA A 529 11.40 11.05 -23.91
CA ALA A 529 9.99 11.40 -24.03
C ALA A 529 9.76 12.90 -23.75
N SER A 530 8.86 13.52 -24.51
CA SER A 530 8.33 14.85 -24.23
C SER A 530 6.98 14.79 -23.51
N SER A 531 6.47 15.93 -23.10
CA SER A 531 5.14 16.09 -22.53
C SER A 531 4.02 15.68 -23.51
N GLU A 532 4.19 15.90 -24.82
CA GLU A 532 3.22 15.49 -25.84
C GLU A 532 3.06 13.97 -25.95
N MET A 533 4.05 13.18 -25.52
CA MET A 533 3.96 11.72 -25.52
C MET A 533 2.78 11.26 -24.64
N GLU A 534 2.67 11.86 -23.46
CA GLU A 534 1.63 11.55 -22.49
C GLU A 534 0.30 12.25 -22.85
N GLU A 535 0.34 13.50 -23.34
CA GLU A 535 -0.86 14.20 -23.82
C GLU A 535 -1.57 13.44 -24.95
N ARG A 536 -0.80 12.75 -25.81
CA ARG A 536 -1.33 11.92 -26.90
C ARG A 536 -1.72 10.51 -26.47
N GLY A 537 -1.50 10.15 -25.20
CA GLY A 537 -1.80 8.82 -24.66
C GLY A 537 -0.93 7.72 -25.27
N LEU A 538 0.28 8.02 -25.73
CA LEU A 538 1.20 7.02 -26.28
C LEU A 538 1.88 6.23 -25.16
N LEU A 539 2.48 6.94 -24.20
CA LEU A 539 3.13 6.40 -23.00
C LEU A 539 3.02 7.43 -21.86
N SER A 540 2.76 6.99 -20.62
CA SER A 540 2.67 7.86 -19.42
C SER A 540 4.03 8.18 -18.81
N VAL A 541 4.92 8.74 -19.63
CA VAL A 541 6.35 8.91 -19.33
C VAL A 541 6.83 10.34 -19.53
N ALA A 542 5.96 11.34 -19.38
CA ALA A 542 6.36 12.74 -19.50
C ALA A 542 7.46 13.12 -18.49
N PRO A 543 8.37 14.03 -18.86
CA PRO A 543 9.37 14.60 -17.95
C PRO A 543 8.73 15.15 -16.67
N ARG A 544 9.33 14.87 -15.52
CA ARG A 544 8.77 15.28 -14.22
C ARG A 544 9.83 15.58 -13.18
N LEU A 545 9.55 16.54 -12.30
CA LEU A 545 10.24 16.70 -11.03
C LEU A 545 9.48 15.96 -9.92
N VAL A 546 10.21 15.24 -9.07
CA VAL A 546 9.70 14.68 -7.83
C VAL A 546 10.27 15.50 -6.68
N VAL A 547 9.42 16.31 -6.06
CA VAL A 547 9.77 17.14 -4.90
C VAL A 547 9.45 16.37 -3.64
N ILE A 548 10.48 16.08 -2.85
CA ILE A 548 10.40 15.34 -1.59
C ILE A 548 10.55 16.36 -0.45
N THR A 549 9.54 16.46 0.40
CA THR A 549 9.52 17.38 1.55
C THR A 549 9.23 16.63 2.84
N ASP A 550 9.70 17.17 3.95
CA ASP A 550 9.31 16.69 5.27
C ASP A 550 8.13 17.49 5.83
N SER A 551 7.18 16.84 6.50
CA SER A 551 6.12 17.54 7.22
C SER A 551 6.70 18.38 8.36
N GLU A 552 5.89 19.27 8.92
CA GLU A 552 6.20 19.80 10.26
C GLU A 552 6.17 18.63 11.28
N PRO A 553 7.04 18.65 12.31
CA PRO A 553 6.98 17.66 13.36
C PRO A 553 5.63 17.67 14.09
N PHE A 554 5.03 16.50 14.30
CA PHE A 554 3.77 16.36 15.01
C PHE A 554 3.84 15.31 16.12
N CYS A 555 3.02 15.46 17.14
CA CYS A 555 2.90 14.48 18.21
C CYS A 555 2.09 13.27 17.75
N SER A 556 2.61 12.07 18.04
CA SER A 556 1.91 10.81 17.83
C SER A 556 1.85 9.97 19.11
N TYR A 557 0.78 9.19 19.24
CA TYR A 557 0.56 8.24 20.34
C TYR A 557 0.25 6.84 19.79
N GLN A 558 0.66 5.79 20.51
CA GLN A 558 0.38 4.39 20.16
C GLN A 558 -0.48 3.74 21.24
N GLY A 559 -1.59 3.12 20.86
CA GLY A 559 -2.32 2.21 21.74
C GLY A 559 -1.58 0.88 21.90
N THR A 560 -1.56 0.29 23.10
CA THR A 560 -1.07 -1.08 23.27
C THR A 560 -2.17 -2.09 22.95
N PRO A 561 -1.89 -3.17 22.19
CA PRO A 561 -2.74 -4.36 22.20
C PRO A 561 -2.87 -4.89 23.65
N PRO A 562 -4.06 -5.33 24.10
CA PRO A 562 -5.30 -5.58 23.35
C PRO A 562 -6.31 -4.40 23.37
N SER A 563 -5.88 -3.21 23.77
CA SER A 563 -6.77 -2.10 24.18
C SER A 563 -7.03 -1.00 23.14
N GLY A 564 -6.56 -1.09 21.91
CA GLY A 564 -6.78 -0.06 20.89
C GLY A 564 -6.24 -0.45 19.53
N SER A 565 -6.74 0.21 18.47
CA SER A 565 -6.26 -0.02 17.11
C SER A 565 -4.76 0.24 17.04
N THR A 566 -4.06 -0.53 16.21
CA THR A 566 -2.64 -0.38 15.89
C THR A 566 -2.32 0.94 15.16
N ALA A 567 -3.29 1.85 15.05
CA ALA A 567 -3.16 3.13 14.36
C ALA A 567 -2.37 4.12 15.20
N TRP A 568 -1.37 4.74 14.57
CA TRP A 568 -0.70 5.91 15.10
C TRP A 568 -1.68 7.09 15.12
N VAL A 569 -1.85 7.73 16.27
CA VAL A 569 -2.78 8.84 16.45
C VAL A 569 -2.03 10.16 16.46
N THR A 570 -2.31 11.08 15.53
CA THR A 570 -1.74 12.44 15.46
C THR A 570 -2.53 13.43 16.31
N GLN A 571 -1.90 14.43 16.94
CA GLN A 571 -2.62 15.56 17.57
C GLN A 571 -2.70 16.77 16.63
N SER A 572 -3.91 17.26 16.34
CA SER A 572 -4.16 18.50 15.60
C SER A 572 -4.32 19.67 16.56
N ASN A 573 -3.46 20.68 16.52
CA ASN A 573 -3.67 21.91 17.30
C ASN A 573 -4.60 22.93 16.56
N ASP A 574 -5.55 22.46 15.74
CA ASP A 574 -6.39 23.30 14.87
C ASP A 574 -7.83 23.47 15.42
N PRO A 575 -8.24 24.68 15.85
CA PRO A 575 -9.51 24.91 16.56
C PRO A 575 -10.80 24.91 15.70
N ALA A 576 -10.77 24.50 14.43
CA ALA A 576 -11.94 24.56 13.53
C ALA A 576 -12.69 23.21 13.44
N ALA A 577 -13.92 23.19 13.98
CA ALA A 577 -15.02 22.22 13.75
C ALA A 577 -14.62 20.73 13.61
N GLU A 578 -14.25 20.11 14.74
CA GLU A 578 -14.07 18.67 14.87
C GLU A 578 -15.42 17.93 14.98
N LEU A 579 -15.60 16.87 14.19
CA LEU A 579 -16.71 15.91 14.31
C LEU A 579 -16.17 14.54 14.73
N SER A 580 -16.50 14.08 15.93
CA SER A 580 -16.07 12.77 16.44
C SER A 580 -16.72 11.61 15.65
N THR A 581 -15.90 10.66 15.18
CA THR A 581 -16.25 9.54 14.30
C THR A 581 -16.11 8.17 14.99
N LEU A 582 -15.08 7.95 15.82
CA LEU A 582 -14.89 6.70 16.59
C LEU A 582 -14.43 6.98 18.02
N THR A 583 -14.71 6.07 18.96
CA THR A 583 -14.28 6.19 20.36
C THR A 583 -13.89 4.82 20.92
N ALA A 584 -12.67 4.69 21.45
CA ALA A 584 -12.16 3.44 22.03
C ALA A 584 -11.84 3.62 23.52
N PRO A 585 -12.44 2.82 24.42
CA PRO A 585 -12.14 2.88 25.85
C PRO A 585 -10.77 2.25 26.16
N VAL A 586 -10.05 2.86 27.10
CA VAL A 586 -8.80 2.33 27.66
C VAL A 586 -9.14 1.51 28.93
N PRO A 587 -8.46 0.38 29.20
CA PRO A 587 -8.75 -0.52 30.32
C PRO A 587 -8.83 0.13 31.71
N ASP A 588 -8.24 1.31 31.88
CA ASP A 588 -8.20 2.07 33.14
C ASP A 588 -9.18 3.26 33.20
N GLY A 589 -10.14 3.35 32.27
CA GLY A 589 -11.25 4.31 32.33
C GLY A 589 -11.10 5.59 31.48
N GLY A 590 -10.11 5.65 30.59
CA GLY A 590 -10.00 6.70 29.57
C GLY A 590 -10.71 6.34 28.25
N PHE A 591 -10.76 7.26 27.29
CA PHE A 591 -11.20 6.98 25.92
C PHE A 591 -10.35 7.75 24.90
N VAL A 592 -10.05 7.13 23.75
CA VAL A 592 -9.45 7.77 22.57
C VAL A 592 -10.57 8.06 21.59
N VAL A 593 -10.60 9.25 21.00
CA VAL A 593 -11.57 9.64 19.98
C VAL A 593 -10.85 9.78 18.64
N ILE A 594 -11.49 9.36 17.55
CA ILE A 594 -11.14 9.77 16.18
C ILE A 594 -12.10 10.86 15.78
N SER A 595 -11.59 11.99 15.34
CA SER A 595 -12.37 13.11 14.82
C SER A 595 -12.19 13.23 13.31
N ARG A 596 -13.05 14.01 12.66
CA ARG A 596 -12.90 14.49 11.30
C ARG A 596 -12.92 16.01 11.35
N VAL A 597 -11.93 16.64 10.72
CA VAL A 597 -11.86 18.10 10.57
C VAL A 597 -12.39 18.44 9.18
N GLU A 598 -13.43 19.27 9.08
CA GLU A 598 -13.88 19.78 7.77
C GLU A 598 -12.85 20.79 7.22
N GLN A 599 -12.24 20.47 6.08
CA GLN A 599 -11.34 21.41 5.38
C GLN A 599 -12.15 22.40 4.51
N PRO A 600 -11.75 23.68 4.43
CA PRO A 600 -12.29 24.62 3.45
C PRO A 600 -11.90 24.20 2.02
N GLN A 601 -12.79 24.49 1.04
CA GLN A 601 -12.76 24.04 -0.37
C GLN A 601 -11.49 24.32 -1.20
N SER A 602 -10.46 24.96 -0.63
CA SER A 602 -9.21 25.31 -1.31
C SER A 602 -8.03 24.38 -1.00
N SER A 603 -8.24 23.25 -0.32
CA SER A 603 -7.17 22.31 0.08
C SER A 603 -7.17 21.03 -0.77
N PRO A 604 -6.02 20.39 -1.02
CA PRO A 604 -5.94 19.12 -1.76
C PRO A 604 -6.68 17.98 -1.03
N PRO A 605 -7.13 16.93 -1.75
CA PRO A 605 -8.16 16.00 -1.27
C PRO A 605 -7.73 15.12 -0.09
N SER A 606 -8.48 15.26 1.00
CA SER A 606 -8.74 14.37 2.16
C SER A 606 -7.56 13.64 2.83
N ALA A 607 -7.25 14.06 4.06
CA ALA A 607 -6.70 13.20 5.11
C ALA A 607 -7.69 13.16 6.29
N GLU A 608 -8.02 11.98 6.80
CA GLU A 608 -8.73 11.82 8.07
C GLU A 608 -7.78 12.24 9.21
N ARG A 609 -8.25 13.07 10.16
CA ARG A 609 -7.40 13.72 11.17
C ARG A 609 -7.99 13.49 12.57
N THR A 610 -7.27 12.72 13.38
CA THR A 610 -7.70 12.26 14.72
C THR A 610 -7.41 13.31 15.80
N ASP A 611 -8.24 13.40 16.85
CA ASP A 611 -8.00 14.24 18.03
C ASP A 611 -8.23 13.48 19.33
N VAL A 612 -7.28 13.57 20.26
CA VAL A 612 -7.31 12.89 21.56
C VAL A 612 -7.84 13.85 22.62
N VAL A 613 -9.01 13.55 23.20
CA VAL A 613 -9.51 14.25 24.39
C VAL A 613 -9.04 13.50 25.65
N THR A 614 -8.19 14.13 26.44
CA THR A 614 -7.76 13.64 27.76
C THR A 614 -8.65 14.24 28.85
N LEU A 615 -9.14 13.44 29.82
CA LEU A 615 -9.78 13.92 31.05
C LEU A 615 -8.80 13.89 32.22
#